data_AF-A0A366HT32-F1
#
_entry.id   AF-A0A366HT32-F1
#
_cell.length_a   1.000
_cell.length_b   1.000
_cell.length_c   1.000
_cell.angle_alpha   90.00
_cell.angle_beta   90.00
_cell.angle_gamma   90.00
#
_symmetry.space_group_name_H-M   'P 1'
#
loop_
_entity.id
_entity.type
_entity.pdbx_description
1 polymer ?
#
loop_
_entity_poly.entity_id
_entity_poly.type
_entity_poly.pdbx_seq_one_letter_code
_entity_poly.pdbx_strand_id
1 'polypeptide(L)'
;MRSLSRIVPALCLLGFSLLCGGLHAQTTTTSTGPVAVYRLSFEETGDSVNYRPYQNGFYIAPINGGSGSLILTLITGNQKQYFAYEAFGELFVAVDGKEKKMVLSATAANDVSTTVFYAIGKTEKEIEVESRNAVSKVKVAEKMTGYAVSADSEKDLPFAGAGTSVGVAGVSILTAKFDQTLTNAAIRDNASVATEVDEIIATLTASGYVDGRPQNAGNGNQATGN
;
A
#
# COMPACT_ATOMS: atom_id res chain seq x y z
N MET A 1 -31.41 -1.28 58.97
CA MET A 1 -30.31 -0.41 59.45
C MET A 1 -29.19 -1.31 59.94
N ARG A 2 -28.32 -1.74 59.02
CA ARG A 2 -26.89 -1.37 58.90
C ARG A 2 -26.05 -1.75 60.13
N SER A 3 -25.56 -2.99 60.12
CA SER A 3 -24.45 -3.47 60.95
C SER A 3 -23.14 -3.33 60.14
N LEU A 4 -22.21 -2.55 60.68
CA LEU A 4 -20.85 -2.34 60.18
C LEU A 4 -19.99 -3.54 60.55
N SER A 5 -19.57 -4.32 59.55
CA SER A 5 -18.56 -5.38 59.71
C SER A 5 -17.20 -4.93 59.20
N ARG A 6 -16.19 -5.39 59.95
CA ARG A 6 -14.84 -4.86 60.06
C ARG A 6 -13.95 -5.20 58.87
N ILE A 7 -12.97 -4.32 58.72
CA ILE A 7 -11.79 -4.35 57.85
C ILE A 7 -10.96 -5.61 58.11
N VAL A 8 -10.60 -6.31 57.03
CA VAL A 8 -9.52 -7.32 56.98
C VAL A 8 -8.47 -6.82 55.98
N PRO A 9 -7.17 -6.79 56.32
CA PRO A 9 -6.12 -6.41 55.38
C PRO A 9 -5.73 -7.62 54.53
N ALA A 10 -6.03 -7.58 53.23
CA ALA A 10 -5.57 -8.58 52.28
C ALA A 10 -4.16 -8.22 51.79
N LEU A 11 -3.22 -9.00 52.32
CA LEU A 11 -1.84 -9.20 51.96
C LEU A 11 -1.55 -9.05 50.45
N CYS A 12 -0.63 -8.14 50.10
CA CYS A 12 0.00 -8.05 48.79
C CYS A 12 0.72 -9.37 48.46
N LEU A 13 0.21 -10.11 47.46
CA LEU A 13 1.02 -11.06 46.69
C LEU A 13 1.33 -10.44 45.33
N LEU A 14 2.57 -9.99 45.19
CA LEU A 14 3.22 -9.71 43.90
C LEU A 14 3.47 -11.06 43.21
N GLY A 15 2.48 -11.53 42.46
CA GLY A 15 2.63 -12.62 41.51
C GLY A 15 3.20 -12.07 40.20
N PHE A 16 4.51 -12.24 40.02
CA PHE A 16 5.23 -11.98 38.77
C PHE A 16 4.84 -13.07 37.76
N SER A 17 3.71 -12.89 37.06
CA SER A 17 3.31 -13.75 35.96
C SER A 17 4.06 -13.33 34.70
N LEU A 18 5.04 -14.15 34.33
CA LEU A 18 5.76 -14.18 33.07
C LEU A 18 4.81 -13.87 31.90
N LEU A 19 5.03 -12.74 31.21
CA LEU A 19 4.46 -12.50 29.89
C LEU A 19 5.04 -13.55 28.95
N CYS A 20 4.33 -14.65 28.74
CA CYS A 20 4.44 -15.39 27.49
C CYS A 20 3.94 -14.44 26.39
N GLY A 21 4.89 -13.81 25.71
CA GLY A 21 4.66 -13.08 24.47
C GLY A 21 4.06 -14.03 23.45
N GLY A 22 2.72 -14.07 23.41
CA GLY A 22 1.98 -14.56 22.27
C GLY A 22 2.30 -13.62 21.12
N LEU A 23 3.25 -14.05 20.28
CA LEU A 23 3.42 -13.56 18.92
C LEU A 23 2.04 -13.67 18.26
N HIS A 24 1.30 -12.56 18.23
CA HIS A 24 0.07 -12.48 17.47
C HIS A 24 0.52 -12.49 16.02
N ALA A 25 0.60 -13.68 15.43
CA ALA A 25 0.59 -13.84 13.99
C ALA A 25 -0.65 -13.09 13.50
N GLN A 26 -0.45 -11.91 12.92
CA GLN A 26 -1.47 -11.28 12.11
C GLN A 26 -1.77 -12.28 11.00
N THR A 27 -2.87 -13.01 11.15
CA THR A 27 -3.45 -13.78 10.06
C THR A 27 -3.87 -12.76 9.01
N THR A 28 -2.97 -12.51 8.05
CA THR A 28 -3.31 -11.89 6.79
C THR A 28 -4.27 -12.84 6.09
N THR A 29 -5.56 -12.59 6.26
CA THR A 29 -6.58 -13.24 5.45
C THR A 29 -6.31 -12.80 4.02
N THR A 30 -5.69 -13.66 3.22
CA THR A 30 -5.67 -13.51 1.77
C THR A 30 -7.12 -13.46 1.32
N SER A 31 -7.59 -12.26 1.00
CA SER A 31 -8.93 -12.07 0.44
C SER A 31 -8.94 -12.73 -0.93
N THR A 32 -9.41 -13.97 -0.98
CA THR A 32 -9.85 -14.61 -2.22
C THR A 32 -11.17 -13.96 -2.60
N GLY A 33 -11.11 -13.00 -3.50
CA GLY A 33 -12.26 -12.29 -4.03
C GLY A 33 -11.85 -11.46 -5.24
N PRO A 34 -12.82 -11.03 -6.05
CA PRO A 34 -12.57 -10.15 -7.19
C PRO A 34 -11.73 -8.94 -6.76
N VAL A 35 -10.68 -8.65 -7.53
CA VAL A 35 -9.78 -7.52 -7.30
C VAL A 35 -10.14 -6.34 -8.19
N ALA A 36 -9.85 -5.14 -7.73
CA ALA A 36 -9.87 -3.92 -8.52
C ALA A 36 -8.44 -3.46 -8.79
N VAL A 37 -8.17 -3.10 -10.05
CA VAL A 37 -6.90 -2.54 -10.47
C VAL A 37 -7.08 -1.07 -10.83
N TYR A 38 -6.25 -0.22 -10.23
CA TYR A 38 -6.18 1.21 -10.49
C TYR A 38 -4.84 1.56 -11.11
N ARG A 39 -4.83 2.20 -12.28
CA ARG A 39 -3.62 2.85 -12.81
C ARG A 39 -3.37 4.16 -12.09
N LEU A 40 -2.16 4.34 -11.62
CA LEU A 40 -1.70 5.54 -10.95
C LEU A 40 -0.91 6.40 -11.92
N SER A 41 -1.11 7.71 -11.85
CA SER A 41 -0.26 8.71 -12.49
C SER A 41 0.01 9.84 -11.50
N PHE A 42 1.21 10.40 -11.59
CA PHE A 42 1.65 11.47 -10.70
C PHE A 42 2.08 12.68 -11.51
N GLU A 43 1.64 13.85 -11.09
CA GLU A 43 2.03 15.13 -11.69
C GLU A 43 2.61 16.01 -10.59
N GLU A 44 3.88 16.40 -10.70
CA GLU A 44 4.53 17.28 -9.72
C GLU A 44 3.75 18.59 -9.55
N THR A 45 3.61 19.06 -8.31
CA THR A 45 2.92 20.32 -8.03
C THR A 45 3.52 21.01 -6.81
N GLY A 46 3.47 22.35 -6.82
CA GLY A 46 4.07 23.17 -5.76
C GLY A 46 5.60 23.20 -5.82
N ASP A 47 6.19 23.71 -4.76
CA ASP A 47 7.65 23.77 -4.61
C ASP A 47 8.20 22.41 -4.19
N SER A 48 9.40 22.08 -4.67
CA SER A 48 10.05 20.81 -4.38
C SER A 48 11.56 20.96 -4.19
N VAL A 49 12.15 20.08 -3.38
CA VAL A 49 13.58 19.99 -3.07
C VAL A 49 14.00 18.55 -3.25
N ASN A 50 14.89 18.28 -4.22
CA ASN A 50 15.37 16.93 -4.57
C ASN A 50 14.26 15.88 -4.77
N TYR A 51 13.04 16.32 -5.03
CA TYR A 51 11.90 15.44 -5.23
C TYR A 51 11.85 14.97 -6.68
N ARG A 52 11.59 13.68 -6.87
CA ARG A 52 11.28 13.11 -8.18
C ARG A 52 10.08 12.21 -8.03
N PRO A 53 8.89 12.60 -8.54
CA PRO A 53 7.74 11.72 -8.49
C PRO A 53 7.98 10.48 -9.37
N TYR A 54 7.38 9.36 -8.97
CA TYR A 54 7.19 8.23 -9.86
C TYR A 54 6.36 8.65 -11.07
N GLN A 55 6.58 8.06 -12.25
CA GLN A 55 5.79 8.48 -13.41
C GLN A 55 4.41 7.84 -13.42
N ASN A 56 4.34 6.54 -13.13
CA ASN A 56 3.10 5.79 -13.12
C ASN A 56 3.11 4.73 -12.02
N GLY A 57 2.01 3.99 -11.89
CA GLY A 57 1.94 2.84 -11.02
C GLY A 57 0.63 2.08 -11.16
N PHE A 58 0.46 1.11 -10.28
CA PHE A 58 -0.75 0.32 -10.13
C PHE A 58 -1.06 0.18 -8.65
N TYR A 59 -2.34 0.29 -8.31
CA TYR A 59 -2.84 -0.08 -7.00
C TYR A 59 -3.87 -1.20 -7.17
N ILE A 60 -3.62 -2.32 -6.48
CA ILE A 60 -4.41 -3.54 -6.60
C ILE A 60 -5.00 -3.82 -5.22
N ALA A 61 -6.32 -3.95 -5.12
CA ALA A 61 -6.98 -4.24 -3.85
C ALA A 61 -8.24 -5.08 -4.07
N PRO A 62 -8.82 -5.70 -3.02
CA PRO A 62 -10.13 -6.32 -3.15
C PRO A 62 -11.17 -5.30 -3.63
N ILE A 63 -12.05 -5.69 -4.56
CA ILE A 63 -13.02 -4.78 -5.19
C ILE A 63 -14.00 -4.12 -4.20
N ASN A 64 -14.21 -4.77 -3.06
CA ASN A 64 -15.06 -4.28 -1.97
C ASN A 64 -14.31 -3.40 -0.96
N GLY A 65 -13.02 -3.15 -1.18
CA GLY A 65 -12.12 -2.52 -0.23
C GLY A 65 -11.37 -3.52 0.66
N GLY A 66 -10.32 -3.03 1.29
CA GLY A 66 -9.37 -3.76 2.11
C GLY A 66 -7.92 -3.38 1.80
N SER A 67 -6.98 -4.12 2.40
CA SER A 67 -5.55 -3.94 2.15
C SER A 67 -5.23 -4.20 0.68
N GLY A 68 -4.44 -3.30 0.08
CA GLY A 68 -4.00 -3.40 -1.30
C GLY A 68 -2.49 -3.57 -1.44
N SER A 69 -2.02 -3.70 -2.66
CA SER A 69 -0.61 -3.69 -3.04
C SER A 69 -0.35 -2.56 -4.02
N LEU A 70 0.82 -1.95 -3.91
CA LEU A 70 1.24 -0.81 -4.71
C LEU A 70 2.43 -1.20 -5.57
N ILE A 71 2.36 -0.91 -6.87
CA ILE A 71 3.48 -1.01 -7.80
C ILE A 71 3.74 0.39 -8.33
N LEU A 72 4.95 0.90 -8.17
CA LEU A 72 5.37 2.21 -8.69
C LEU A 72 6.38 2.01 -9.81
N THR A 73 6.34 2.84 -10.85
CA THR A 73 7.30 2.79 -11.95
C THR A 73 8.12 4.06 -12.02
N LEU A 74 9.42 3.88 -12.19
CA LEU A 74 10.40 4.96 -12.33
C LEU A 74 11.22 4.77 -13.61
N ILE A 75 11.36 5.82 -14.40
CA ILE A 75 12.32 5.87 -15.52
C ILE A 75 13.42 6.89 -15.18
N THR A 76 14.67 6.41 -15.15
CA THR A 76 15.86 7.23 -14.90
C THR A 76 16.87 6.99 -16.01
N GLY A 77 17.09 8.00 -16.86
CA GLY A 77 17.87 7.84 -18.08
C GLY A 77 17.25 6.77 -18.98
N ASN A 78 18.00 5.70 -19.24
CA ASN A 78 17.55 4.57 -20.07
C ASN A 78 17.06 3.36 -19.25
N GLN A 79 17.03 3.46 -17.91
CA GLN A 79 16.59 2.38 -17.04
C GLN A 79 15.12 2.56 -16.66
N LYS A 80 14.32 1.52 -16.93
CA LYS A 80 12.94 1.40 -16.47
C LYS A 80 12.92 0.51 -15.24
N GLN A 81 12.40 1.01 -14.12
CA GLN A 81 12.36 0.30 -12.86
C GLN A 81 10.93 0.22 -12.32
N TYR A 82 10.59 -0.87 -11.65
CA TYR A 82 9.37 -0.99 -10.85
C TYR A 82 9.71 -1.24 -9.37
N PHE A 83 8.84 -0.81 -8.47
CA PHE A 83 8.95 -1.02 -7.04
C PHE A 83 7.61 -1.58 -6.55
N ALA A 84 7.61 -2.81 -6.06
CA ALA A 84 6.41 -3.48 -5.56
C ALA A 84 6.38 -3.50 -4.03
N TYR A 85 5.25 -3.10 -3.46
CA TYR A 85 4.98 -3.06 -2.03
C TYR A 85 3.69 -3.84 -1.76
N GLU A 86 3.84 -4.98 -1.09
CA GLU A 86 2.71 -5.83 -0.69
C GLU A 86 2.03 -5.28 0.57
N ALA A 87 0.71 -5.52 0.68
CA ALA A 87 -0.09 -5.12 1.84
C ALA A 87 0.12 -3.65 2.24
N PHE A 88 0.21 -2.80 1.23
CA PHE A 88 0.63 -1.42 1.32
C PHE A 88 -0.55 -0.48 1.10
N GLY A 89 -1.11 0.01 2.21
CA GLY A 89 -2.27 0.88 2.21
C GLY A 89 -3.60 0.12 2.17
N GLU A 90 -4.68 0.90 2.06
CA GLU A 90 -6.05 0.44 2.10
C GLU A 90 -6.92 1.18 1.07
N LEU A 91 -7.82 0.43 0.42
CA LEU A 91 -8.95 0.96 -0.33
C LEU A 91 -10.21 0.81 0.52
N PHE A 92 -10.97 1.87 0.76
CA PHE A 92 -12.20 1.77 1.53
C PHE A 92 -13.26 2.73 1.04
N VAL A 93 -14.50 2.57 1.50
CA VAL A 93 -15.60 3.47 1.19
C VAL A 93 -15.89 4.35 2.40
N ALA A 94 -15.68 5.66 2.25
CA ALA A 94 -16.15 6.67 3.19
C ALA A 94 -17.59 7.08 2.87
N VAL A 95 -18.42 7.25 3.90
CA VAL A 95 -19.84 7.61 3.77
C VAL A 95 -20.11 8.90 4.53
N ASP A 96 -20.66 9.89 3.83
CA ASP A 96 -21.16 11.15 4.40
C ASP A 96 -22.61 11.36 3.97
N GLY A 97 -23.55 11.05 4.89
CA GLY A 97 -24.98 11.06 4.61
C GLY A 97 -25.35 10.12 3.46
N LYS A 98 -25.68 10.70 2.30
CA LYS A 98 -26.02 9.96 1.06
C LYS A 98 -24.83 9.79 0.11
N GLU A 99 -23.75 10.52 0.33
CA GLU A 99 -22.57 10.43 -0.50
C GLU A 99 -21.70 9.25 -0.08
N LYS A 100 -21.26 8.46 -1.08
CA LYS A 100 -20.27 7.40 -0.90
C LYS A 100 -19.07 7.74 -1.76
N LYS A 101 -17.89 7.79 -1.13
CA LYS A 101 -16.62 8.04 -1.79
C LYS A 101 -15.71 6.85 -1.56
N MET A 102 -15.03 6.42 -2.61
CA MET A 102 -13.93 5.49 -2.46
C MET A 102 -12.67 6.28 -2.14
N VAL A 103 -11.90 5.77 -1.20
CA VAL A 103 -10.68 6.39 -0.68
C VAL A 103 -9.55 5.38 -0.81
N LEU A 104 -8.46 5.80 -1.42
CA LEU A 104 -7.16 5.14 -1.37
C LEU A 104 -6.31 5.90 -0.36
N SER A 105 -5.78 5.18 0.63
CA SER A 105 -4.84 5.71 1.61
C SER A 105 -3.66 4.75 1.76
N ALA A 106 -2.44 5.25 1.60
CA ALA A 106 -1.24 4.43 1.80
C ALA A 106 -0.10 5.28 2.37
N THR A 107 0.81 4.68 3.15
CA THR A 107 1.97 5.38 3.72
C THR A 107 3.20 4.51 3.65
N ALA A 108 4.23 4.98 2.96
CA ALA A 108 5.51 4.31 2.73
C ALA A 108 6.53 5.02 3.57
N ALA A 109 7.01 4.36 4.61
CA ALA A 109 8.26 4.75 5.23
C ALA A 109 9.35 3.82 4.68
N ASN A 110 10.41 4.40 4.12
CA ASN A 110 11.70 3.74 4.01
C ASN A 110 12.72 4.52 4.87
N ASP A 111 13.94 4.01 4.98
CA ASP A 111 15.00 4.63 5.80
C ASP A 111 15.37 6.06 5.36
N VAL A 112 14.92 6.49 4.19
CA VAL A 112 15.29 7.75 3.52
C VAL A 112 14.10 8.70 3.34
N SER A 113 12.85 8.23 3.43
CA SER A 113 11.66 9.03 3.16
C SER A 113 10.36 8.40 3.64
N THR A 114 9.47 9.26 4.16
CA THR A 114 8.05 8.93 4.31
C THR A 114 7.25 9.56 3.18
N THR A 115 6.55 8.74 2.40
CA THR A 115 5.62 9.15 1.36
C THR A 115 4.19 8.74 1.73
N VAL A 116 3.27 9.70 1.77
CA VAL A 116 1.85 9.48 2.02
C VAL A 116 1.09 9.63 0.71
N PHE A 117 0.28 8.63 0.38
CA PHE A 117 -0.64 8.64 -0.76
C PHE A 117 -2.07 8.77 -0.24
N TYR A 118 -2.81 9.73 -0.79
CA TYR A 118 -4.23 9.92 -0.50
C TYR A 118 -4.96 10.26 -1.81
N ALA A 119 -6.05 9.55 -2.11
CA ALA A 119 -6.91 9.89 -3.23
C ALA A 119 -8.36 9.54 -2.93
N ILE A 120 -9.29 10.38 -3.37
CA ILE A 120 -10.73 10.21 -3.16
C ILE A 120 -11.50 10.34 -4.47
N GLY A 121 -12.54 9.54 -4.65
CA GLY A 121 -13.38 9.56 -5.85
C GLY A 121 -14.81 9.11 -5.57
N LYS A 122 -15.74 9.47 -6.46
CA LYS A 122 -17.15 9.07 -6.33
C LYS A 122 -17.33 7.59 -6.69
N THR A 123 -18.08 6.85 -5.89
CA THR A 123 -18.34 5.42 -6.09
C THR A 123 -19.58 5.19 -6.96
N GLU A 124 -19.51 5.56 -8.24
CA GLU A 124 -20.67 5.56 -9.16
C GLU A 124 -20.61 4.47 -10.23
N LYS A 125 -19.42 3.94 -10.57
CA LYS A 125 -19.25 2.96 -11.64
C LYS A 125 -19.65 1.57 -11.15
N GLU A 126 -20.60 0.94 -11.82
CA GLU A 126 -21.01 -0.44 -11.53
C GLU A 126 -20.15 -1.43 -12.31
N ILE A 127 -19.61 -2.42 -11.61
CA ILE A 127 -18.87 -3.55 -12.16
C ILE A 127 -19.64 -4.82 -11.85
N GLU A 128 -19.85 -5.63 -12.88
CA GLU A 128 -20.47 -6.93 -12.76
C GLU A 128 -19.39 -7.95 -12.40
N VAL A 129 -19.57 -8.60 -11.26
CA VAL A 129 -18.74 -9.70 -10.79
C VAL A 129 -19.55 -10.96 -10.96
N GLU A 130 -19.17 -11.76 -11.95
CA GLU A 130 -19.71 -13.11 -12.13
C GLU A 130 -18.88 -14.09 -11.30
N SER A 131 -19.57 -14.82 -10.41
CA SER A 131 -19.02 -15.98 -9.72
C SER A 131 -19.76 -17.23 -10.19
N ARG A 132 -19.21 -18.42 -9.94
CA ARG A 132 -19.84 -19.70 -10.33
C ARG A 132 -21.30 -19.84 -9.90
N ASN A 133 -21.72 -19.14 -8.85
CA ASN A 133 -23.03 -19.31 -8.23
C ASN A 133 -23.90 -18.04 -8.24
N ALA A 134 -23.36 -16.89 -8.63
CA ALA A 134 -24.09 -15.62 -8.58
C ALA A 134 -23.42 -14.53 -9.43
N VAL A 135 -24.26 -13.67 -10.00
CA VAL A 135 -23.87 -12.38 -10.56
C VAL A 135 -24.11 -11.31 -9.49
N SER A 136 -23.07 -10.55 -9.15
CA SER A 136 -23.16 -9.44 -8.20
C SER A 136 -22.73 -8.14 -8.88
N LYS A 137 -23.31 -7.01 -8.46
CA LYS A 137 -22.89 -5.67 -8.91
C LYS A 137 -22.18 -4.95 -7.79
N VAL A 138 -20.93 -4.55 -8.02
CA VAL A 138 -20.13 -3.77 -7.08
C VAL A 138 -19.94 -2.36 -7.62
N LYS A 139 -20.09 -1.35 -6.76
CA LYS A 139 -19.79 0.03 -7.13
C LYS A 139 -18.36 0.38 -6.78
N VAL A 140 -17.62 0.93 -7.73
CA VAL A 140 -16.24 1.37 -7.59
C VAL A 140 -16.10 2.83 -8.00
N ALA A 141 -15.03 3.49 -7.59
CA ALA A 141 -14.67 4.78 -8.17
C ALA A 141 -14.00 4.57 -9.53
N GLU A 142 -14.47 5.26 -10.57
CA GLU A 142 -13.83 5.25 -11.88
C GLU A 142 -12.51 6.04 -11.89
N LYS A 143 -12.48 7.12 -11.10
CA LYS A 143 -11.33 7.98 -10.92
C LYS A 143 -11.32 8.50 -9.49
N MET A 144 -10.17 8.42 -8.84
CA MET A 144 -9.87 9.08 -7.57
C MET A 144 -8.71 10.06 -7.79
N THR A 145 -8.78 11.21 -7.14
CA THR A 145 -7.74 12.24 -7.19
C THR A 145 -7.34 12.63 -5.77
N GLY A 146 -6.07 12.93 -5.58
CA GLY A 146 -5.55 13.54 -4.35
C GLY A 146 -4.06 13.83 -4.50
N TYR A 147 -3.27 13.44 -3.50
CA TYR A 147 -1.87 13.82 -3.40
C TYR A 147 -0.99 12.64 -3.02
N ALA A 148 0.23 12.65 -3.54
CA ALA A 148 1.37 11.94 -2.97
C ALA A 148 2.34 12.98 -2.40
N VAL A 149 2.59 12.91 -1.10
CA VAL A 149 3.43 13.86 -0.35
C VAL A 149 4.63 13.10 0.19
N SER A 150 5.83 13.54 -0.17
CA SER A 150 7.08 12.97 0.33
C SER A 150 7.84 14.05 1.07
N ALA A 151 8.30 13.73 2.28
CA ALA A 151 9.15 14.62 3.07
C ALA A 151 10.13 13.81 3.92
N ASP A 152 11.41 14.18 3.87
CA ASP A 152 12.43 13.74 4.80
C ASP A 152 13.51 14.79 5.05
N SER A 153 14.05 14.74 6.26
CA SER A 153 15.05 15.68 6.76
C SER A 153 16.50 15.28 6.48
N GLU A 154 16.79 14.01 6.11
CA GLU A 154 18.14 13.44 5.94
C GLU A 154 19.14 13.85 7.05
N LYS A 155 18.64 14.11 8.27
CA LYS A 155 19.37 14.79 9.36
C LYS A 155 20.56 14.02 9.93
N ASP A 156 20.69 12.74 9.59
CA ASP A 156 21.79 11.88 10.01
C ASP A 156 23.06 12.09 9.17
N LEU A 157 23.00 12.92 8.12
CA LEU A 157 24.18 13.41 7.42
C LEU A 157 24.65 14.71 8.08
N PRO A 158 25.92 14.82 8.51
CA PRO A 158 26.42 16.04 9.11
C PRO A 158 26.23 17.20 8.12
N PHE A 159 25.62 18.30 8.58
CA PHE A 159 25.56 19.59 7.90
C PHE A 159 26.99 20.14 7.69
N ALA A 160 27.77 19.52 6.80
CA ALA A 160 29.17 19.81 6.58
C ALA A 160 29.42 19.87 5.07
N GLY A 161 29.03 20.98 4.45
CA GLY A 161 29.45 21.26 3.09
C GLY A 161 28.67 22.40 2.45
N ALA A 162 29.37 23.49 2.15
CA ALA A 162 28.88 24.46 1.17
C ALA A 162 28.73 23.74 -0.18
N GLY A 163 27.50 23.44 -0.61
CA GLY A 163 27.19 23.10 -2.01
C GLY A 163 26.44 21.80 -2.31
N THR A 164 26.00 21.00 -1.33
CA THR A 164 25.19 19.80 -1.59
C THR A 164 23.78 19.96 -1.00
N SER A 165 22.74 19.91 -1.85
CA SER A 165 21.33 19.96 -1.41
C SER A 165 21.00 18.75 -0.52
N VAL A 166 20.59 18.99 0.73
CA VAL A 166 20.21 17.97 1.71
C VAL A 166 18.70 17.94 1.89
N GLY A 167 18.12 16.74 2.00
CA GLY A 167 16.70 16.52 2.23
C GLY A 167 15.90 16.32 0.95
N VAL A 168 14.76 15.66 1.08
CA VAL A 168 13.79 15.43 0.01
C VAL A 168 12.43 15.94 0.46
N ALA A 169 11.83 16.86 -0.27
CA ALA A 169 10.48 17.34 0.01
C ALA A 169 9.75 17.69 -1.29
N GLY A 170 8.53 17.19 -1.44
CA GLY A 170 7.72 17.54 -2.61
C GLY A 170 6.33 16.92 -2.57
N VAL A 171 5.50 17.43 -3.46
CA VAL A 171 4.11 17.00 -3.62
C VAL A 171 3.85 16.68 -5.09
N SER A 172 3.04 15.68 -5.33
CA SER A 172 2.46 15.44 -6.65
C SER A 172 0.97 15.19 -6.55
N ILE A 173 0.23 15.60 -7.57
CA ILE A 173 -1.16 15.23 -7.77
C ILE A 173 -1.19 13.76 -8.13
N LEU A 174 -1.83 12.96 -7.29
CA LEU A 174 -2.10 11.54 -7.53
C LEU A 174 -3.44 11.41 -8.24
N THR A 175 -3.44 10.74 -9.39
CA THR A 175 -4.67 10.24 -10.02
C THR A 175 -4.65 8.72 -10.05
N ALA A 176 -5.68 8.09 -9.47
CA ALA A 176 -5.92 6.65 -9.57
C ALA A 176 -7.14 6.42 -10.47
N LYS A 177 -6.92 5.87 -11.67
CA LYS A 177 -7.96 5.57 -12.66
C LYS A 177 -8.24 4.08 -12.69
N PHE A 178 -9.51 3.70 -12.57
CA PHE A 178 -9.92 2.30 -12.64
C PHE A 178 -9.56 1.70 -14.00
N ASP A 179 -8.82 0.60 -13.99
CA ASP A 179 -8.49 -0.18 -15.18
C ASP A 179 -9.50 -1.33 -15.33
N GLN A 180 -10.47 -1.11 -16.19
CA GLN A 180 -11.52 -2.09 -16.46
C GLN A 180 -10.99 -3.34 -17.17
N THR A 181 -9.95 -3.21 -18.00
CA THR A 181 -9.40 -4.35 -18.74
C THR A 181 -8.67 -5.30 -17.80
N LEU A 182 -7.77 -4.77 -16.96
CA LEU A 182 -7.06 -5.57 -15.95
C LEU A 182 -8.02 -6.11 -14.90
N THR A 183 -8.92 -5.29 -14.38
CA THR A 183 -9.93 -5.75 -13.40
C THR A 183 -10.80 -6.89 -13.96
N ASN A 184 -11.28 -6.78 -15.20
CA ASN A 184 -12.10 -7.84 -15.79
C ASN A 184 -11.30 -9.12 -16.05
N ALA A 185 -10.03 -9.01 -16.43
CA ALA A 185 -9.15 -10.17 -16.56
C ALA A 185 -8.98 -10.87 -15.19
N ALA A 186 -8.64 -10.10 -14.16
CA ALA A 186 -8.48 -10.60 -12.80
C ALA A 186 -9.75 -11.26 -12.25
N ILE A 187 -10.93 -10.68 -12.51
CA ILE A 187 -12.23 -11.27 -12.13
C ILE A 187 -12.46 -12.59 -12.87
N ARG A 188 -12.27 -12.62 -14.19
CA ARG A 188 -12.44 -13.82 -15.02
C ARG A 188 -11.53 -14.96 -14.54
N ASP A 189 -10.29 -14.62 -14.21
CA ASP A 189 -9.25 -15.57 -13.83
C ASP A 189 -9.31 -15.90 -12.32
N ASN A 190 -10.25 -15.28 -11.59
CA ASN A 190 -10.44 -15.39 -10.14
C ASN A 190 -9.12 -15.14 -9.38
N ALA A 191 -8.37 -14.13 -9.83
CA ALA A 191 -7.06 -13.77 -9.31
C ALA A 191 -7.18 -13.19 -7.89
N SER A 192 -6.19 -13.54 -7.05
CA SER A 192 -5.97 -12.85 -5.78
C SER A 192 -5.19 -11.55 -6.01
N VAL A 193 -5.12 -10.67 -5.00
CA VAL A 193 -4.27 -9.47 -5.07
C VAL A 193 -2.82 -9.83 -5.38
N ALA A 194 -2.28 -10.89 -4.76
CA ALA A 194 -0.91 -11.34 -5.01
C ALA A 194 -0.72 -11.86 -6.45
N THR A 195 -1.67 -12.67 -6.93
CA THR A 195 -1.65 -13.19 -8.32
C THR A 195 -1.67 -12.05 -9.34
N GLU A 196 -2.54 -11.06 -9.14
CA GLU A 196 -2.63 -9.91 -10.04
C GLU A 196 -1.38 -9.03 -9.99
N VAL A 197 -0.74 -8.89 -8.81
CA VAL A 197 0.56 -8.22 -8.68
C VAL A 197 1.61 -8.93 -9.52
N ASP A 198 1.70 -10.26 -9.45
CA ASP A 198 2.65 -11.05 -10.22
C ASP A 198 2.41 -10.90 -11.74
N GLU A 199 1.15 -10.88 -12.18
CA GLU A 199 0.79 -10.68 -13.59
C GLU A 199 1.18 -9.29 -14.11
N ILE A 200 0.95 -8.23 -13.32
CA ILE A 200 1.36 -6.87 -13.66
C ILE A 200 2.89 -6.77 -13.71
N ILE A 201 3.60 -7.37 -12.75
CA ILE A 201 5.07 -7.43 -12.74
C ILE A 201 5.60 -8.17 -13.97
N ALA A 202 4.99 -9.29 -14.35
CA ALA A 202 5.36 -10.01 -15.56
C ALA A 202 5.20 -9.13 -16.81
N THR A 203 4.10 -8.39 -16.90
CA THR A 203 3.84 -7.45 -18.01
C THR A 203 4.86 -6.30 -18.04
N LEU A 204 5.20 -5.72 -16.88
CA LEU A 204 6.23 -4.70 -16.76
C LEU A 204 7.60 -5.24 -17.17
N THR A 205 7.95 -6.44 -16.72
CA THR A 205 9.22 -7.09 -17.05
C THR A 205 9.33 -7.35 -18.55
N ALA A 206 8.26 -7.86 -19.18
CA ALA A 206 8.20 -8.01 -20.65
C ALA A 206 8.34 -6.67 -21.40
N SER A 207 7.96 -5.56 -20.75
CA SER A 207 8.10 -4.19 -21.27
C SER A 207 9.47 -3.54 -20.99
N GLY A 208 10.40 -4.31 -20.42
CA GLY A 208 11.77 -3.90 -20.13
C GLY A 208 11.97 -3.21 -18.78
N TYR A 209 11.02 -3.29 -17.85
CA TYR A 209 11.22 -2.84 -16.47
C TYR A 209 12.00 -3.89 -15.66
N VAL A 210 12.82 -3.44 -14.72
CA VAL A 210 13.53 -4.29 -13.75
C VAL A 210 13.12 -3.93 -12.32
N ASP A 211 13.29 -4.83 -11.35
CA ASP A 211 13.03 -4.51 -9.93
C ASP A 211 14.01 -3.41 -9.48
N GLY A 212 13.47 -2.31 -8.98
CA GLY A 212 14.22 -1.15 -8.50
C GLY A 212 14.62 -1.25 -7.03
N ARG A 213 14.09 -2.22 -6.27
CA ARG A 213 14.51 -2.44 -4.89
C ARG A 213 15.98 -2.89 -4.86
N PRO A 214 16.77 -2.45 -3.86
CA PRO A 214 18.14 -2.91 -3.72
C PRO A 214 18.14 -4.44 -3.63
N GLN A 215 18.66 -5.10 -4.65
CA GLN A 215 18.93 -6.53 -4.57
C GLN A 215 20.08 -6.67 -3.58
N ASN A 216 19.78 -7.01 -2.33
CA ASN A 216 20.82 -7.48 -1.42
C ASN A 216 21.48 -8.66 -2.14
N ALA A 217 22.72 -8.47 -2.60
CA ALA A 217 23.55 -9.53 -3.13
C ALA A 217 23.85 -10.50 -1.97
N GLY A 218 22.89 -11.36 -1.65
CA GLY A 218 22.90 -12.23 -0.49
C GLY A 218 23.19 -13.66 -0.90
N ASN A 219 24.43 -14.06 -0.67
CA ASN A 219 24.83 -15.41 -0.29
C ASN A 219 24.47 -16.57 -1.22
N GLY A 220 25.23 -16.69 -2.32
CA GLY A 220 25.60 -18.00 -2.82
C GLY A 220 26.54 -18.69 -1.82
N ASN A 221 25.98 -19.29 -0.76
CA ASN A 221 26.75 -20.15 0.14
C ASN A 221 26.22 -21.60 0.06
N GLN A 222 27.06 -22.41 -0.60
CA GLN A 222 27.30 -23.84 -0.41
C GLN A 222 26.12 -24.75 -0.07
N ALA A 223 25.71 -25.54 -1.07
CA ALA A 223 25.31 -26.91 -0.81
C ALA A 223 26.52 -27.82 -1.10
N THR A 224 27.27 -28.16 -0.05
CA THR A 224 28.03 -29.41 0.01
C THR A 224 27.04 -30.58 -0.09
N GLY A 225 27.28 -31.52 -1.00
CA GLY A 225 26.51 -32.77 -1.09
C GLY A 225 27.36 -33.86 -1.71
N ASN A 226 27.76 -34.81 -0.85
CA ASN A 226 28.57 -36.02 -1.07
C ASN A 226 28.44 -36.71 -2.43
#